data_AF-A0A4V1M2Z7-F1
#
_entry.id   AF-A0A4V1M2Z7-F1
#
_cell.length_a   1.000
_cell.length_b   1.000
_cell.length_c   1.000
_cell.angle_alpha   90.00
_cell.angle_beta   90.00
_cell.angle_gamma   90.00
#
_symmetry.space_group_name_H-M   'P 1'
#
loop_
_entity.id
_entity.type
_entity.pdbx_description
1 polymer ?
#
loop_
_entity_poly.entity_id
_entity_poly.type
_entity_poly.pdbx_seq_one_letter_code
_entity_poly.pdbx_strand_id
1 'polypeptide(L)'
;MRSFSPIVLGVLTLISLPLVIANAVPRAATTQLAAQHGCNAGTGPGTSTGCECPAGLYSTQGVCKCHDGAAVKVVIQYLHGGYKESVTCDCPGKHQTYLISANSGATCVCDAGYTATFNKKGKLQCTVNGQPPPSKRASIEHKRSFDEAIDVRESGVESRELEDLMGCEINEKACKMDRHWACKDMWFDLNACGGCKGEALDCAALPGVNEVRCSKGHCIVDSCHHGYTLETPLSANSTSVSALCIPKRKEGNWLFLQGGSEEM
;
A
#
# COMPACT_ATOMS: atom_id res chain seq x y z
N MET A 1 -40.15 -64.24 2.83
CA MET A 1 -41.09 -63.55 1.93
C MET A 1 -41.99 -62.61 2.73
N ARG A 2 -41.61 -61.32 2.86
CA ARG A 2 -42.42 -60.17 3.30
C ARG A 2 -41.74 -58.95 2.67
N SER A 3 -42.26 -58.44 1.56
CA SER A 3 -43.28 -57.39 1.39
C SER A 3 -42.75 -55.96 1.60
N PHE A 4 -43.11 -55.12 0.63
CA PHE A 4 -42.57 -53.81 0.26
C PHE A 4 -42.89 -52.66 1.24
N SER A 5 -42.05 -51.63 1.23
CA SER A 5 -42.49 -50.23 1.18
C SER A 5 -41.40 -49.33 0.57
N PRO A 6 -41.70 -48.56 -0.49
CA PRO A 6 -40.83 -47.49 -0.97
C PRO A 6 -41.23 -46.16 -0.30
N ILE A 7 -40.25 -45.44 0.26
CA ILE A 7 -40.44 -44.04 0.65
C ILE A 7 -39.94 -43.18 -0.51
N VAL A 8 -40.86 -42.39 -1.04
CA VAL A 8 -40.67 -41.41 -2.10
C VAL A 8 -40.60 -40.01 -1.47
N LEU A 9 -39.86 -39.13 -2.16
CA LEU A 9 -39.89 -37.65 -2.14
C LEU A 9 -39.04 -36.89 -1.14
N GLY A 10 -38.15 -36.07 -1.72
CA GLY A 10 -37.50 -34.94 -1.06
C GLY A 10 -36.43 -34.27 -1.91
N VAL A 11 -36.70 -33.99 -3.20
CA VAL A 11 -35.80 -33.17 -4.03
C VAL A 11 -35.96 -31.72 -3.57
N LEU A 12 -35.01 -31.23 -2.77
CA LEU A 12 -34.86 -29.81 -2.44
C LEU A 12 -33.86 -29.19 -3.43
N THR A 13 -34.36 -28.63 -4.53
CA THR A 13 -33.54 -27.78 -5.42
C THR A 13 -33.42 -26.39 -4.81
N LEU A 14 -32.30 -26.13 -4.11
CA LEU A 14 -31.88 -24.79 -3.73
C LEU A 14 -31.36 -24.08 -4.98
N ILE A 15 -32.17 -23.15 -5.49
CA ILE A 15 -31.79 -22.20 -6.54
C ILE A 15 -30.90 -21.14 -5.89
N SER A 16 -29.60 -21.22 -6.15
CA SER A 16 -28.62 -20.18 -5.83
C SER A 16 -28.70 -19.07 -6.89
N LEU A 17 -29.19 -17.89 -6.51
CA LEU A 17 -29.00 -16.67 -7.31
C LEU A 17 -27.53 -16.20 -7.19
N PRO A 18 -26.89 -15.76 -8.28
CA PRO A 18 -25.60 -15.10 -8.20
C PRO A 18 -25.78 -13.67 -7.66
N LEU A 19 -25.19 -13.41 -6.50
CA LEU A 19 -25.04 -12.08 -5.93
C LEU A 19 -24.06 -11.29 -6.81
N VAL A 20 -24.59 -10.42 -7.67
CA VAL A 20 -23.80 -9.47 -8.45
C VAL A 20 -23.33 -8.37 -7.48
N ILE A 21 -22.14 -8.54 -6.93
CA ILE A 21 -21.46 -7.50 -6.18
C ILE A 21 -20.90 -6.52 -7.21
N ALA A 22 -21.58 -5.38 -7.37
CA ALA A 22 -21.07 -4.25 -8.12
C ALA A 22 -19.83 -3.70 -7.38
N ASN A 23 -18.65 -3.96 -7.93
CA ASN A 23 -17.41 -3.34 -7.48
C ASN A 23 -17.50 -1.83 -7.74
N ALA A 24 -17.77 -1.07 -6.68
CA ALA A 24 -17.58 0.37 -6.68
C ALA A 24 -16.09 0.65 -6.80
N VAL A 25 -15.66 1.04 -8.01
CA VAL A 25 -14.32 1.57 -8.26
C VAL A 25 -14.15 2.82 -7.38
N PRO A 26 -13.15 2.89 -6.48
CA PRO A 26 -12.87 4.10 -5.74
C PRO A 26 -12.40 5.17 -6.73
N ARG A 27 -13.29 6.12 -7.02
CA ARG A 27 -12.98 7.34 -7.75
C ARG A 27 -11.99 8.12 -6.89
N ALA A 28 -10.79 8.37 -7.44
CA ALA A 28 -9.77 9.22 -6.84
C ALA A 28 -10.36 10.59 -6.48
N ALA A 29 -10.73 10.76 -5.21
CA ALA A 29 -11.30 11.99 -4.64
C ALA A 29 -10.21 12.94 -4.11
N THR A 30 -8.94 12.69 -4.41
CA THR A 30 -7.80 13.41 -3.83
C THR A 30 -7.40 14.69 -4.59
N THR A 31 -8.00 15.00 -5.74
CA THR A 31 -7.55 16.13 -6.57
C THR A 31 -8.25 17.47 -6.28
N GLN A 32 -9.33 17.51 -5.49
CA GLN A 32 -10.05 18.77 -5.25
C GLN A 32 -9.57 19.56 -4.02
N LEU A 33 -8.90 18.93 -3.05
CA LEU A 33 -8.44 19.66 -1.86
C LEU A 33 -7.21 20.56 -2.12
N ALA A 34 -6.41 20.26 -3.14
CA ALA A 34 -5.25 21.09 -3.50
C ALA A 34 -5.63 22.44 -4.17
N ALA A 35 -6.88 22.62 -4.59
CA ALA A 35 -7.31 23.80 -5.34
C ALA A 35 -7.72 25.00 -4.49
N GLN A 36 -7.92 24.85 -3.16
CA GLN A 36 -8.45 25.94 -2.32
C GLN A 36 -7.40 26.73 -1.53
N HIS A 37 -6.15 26.28 -1.47
CA HIS A 37 -5.14 26.84 -0.55
C HIS A 37 -4.34 28.06 -1.06
N GLY A 38 -4.69 28.68 -2.20
CA GLY A 38 -3.76 29.60 -2.88
C GLY A 38 -4.27 30.97 -3.33
N CYS A 39 -5.53 31.32 -3.11
CA CYS A 39 -6.05 32.64 -3.52
C CYS A 39 -6.50 33.42 -2.28
N ASN A 40 -5.58 34.03 -1.55
CA ASN A 40 -5.98 35.11 -0.63
C ASN A 40 -6.46 36.26 -1.51
N ALA A 41 -7.77 36.43 -1.60
CA ALA A 41 -8.38 37.60 -2.23
C ALA A 41 -7.88 38.83 -1.47
N GLY A 42 -6.93 39.57 -2.05
CA GLY A 42 -6.51 40.85 -1.51
C GLY A 42 -7.73 41.75 -1.37
N THR A 43 -8.02 42.22 -0.17
CA THR A 43 -9.19 43.05 0.17
C THR A 43 -9.06 44.51 -0.33
N GLY A 44 -8.24 44.76 -1.35
CA GLY A 44 -8.04 46.07 -1.95
C GLY A 44 -9.09 46.35 -3.04
N PRO A 45 -9.83 47.48 -2.98
CA PRO A 45 -10.78 47.83 -4.01
C PRO A 45 -10.05 48.36 -5.25
N GLY A 46 -10.11 47.62 -6.37
CA GLY A 46 -9.96 48.21 -7.71
C GLY A 46 -8.77 47.78 -8.57
N THR A 47 -7.94 46.82 -8.16
CA THR A 47 -6.89 46.25 -9.04
C THR A 47 -7.17 44.78 -9.28
N SER A 48 -7.21 44.35 -10.54
CA SER A 48 -7.41 42.95 -10.97
C SER A 48 -6.57 41.99 -10.12
N THR A 49 -7.23 41.30 -9.20
CA THR A 49 -6.63 40.38 -8.22
C THR A 49 -6.21 39.10 -8.92
N GLY A 50 -4.99 39.10 -9.48
CA GLY A 50 -4.33 37.87 -9.89
C GLY A 50 -3.94 37.08 -8.65
N CYS A 51 -4.33 35.81 -8.54
CA CYS A 51 -3.78 34.95 -7.50
C CYS A 51 -2.30 34.69 -7.80
N GLU A 52 -1.42 35.09 -6.89
CA GLU A 52 -0.01 34.71 -6.94
C GLU A 52 0.15 33.28 -6.44
N CYS A 53 0.60 32.39 -7.33
CA CYS A 53 0.90 31.02 -6.95
C CYS A 53 2.27 30.94 -6.24
N PRO A 54 2.46 29.98 -5.31
CA PRO A 54 3.76 29.74 -4.71
C PRO A 54 4.83 29.44 -5.78
N ALA A 55 6.10 29.72 -5.44
CA ALA A 55 7.22 29.51 -6.35
C ALA A 55 7.25 28.08 -6.94
N GLY A 56 7.38 27.98 -8.26
CA GLY A 56 7.37 26.71 -8.99
C GLY A 56 6.00 26.24 -9.48
N LEU A 57 4.92 26.97 -9.15
CA LEU A 57 3.58 26.76 -9.71
C LEU A 57 3.18 27.95 -10.60
N TYR A 58 2.35 27.68 -11.62
CA TYR A 58 1.75 28.72 -12.46
C TYR A 58 0.23 28.74 -12.32
N SER A 59 -0.37 29.93 -12.40
CA SER A 59 -1.82 30.11 -12.31
C SER A 59 -2.48 29.88 -13.67
N THR A 60 -3.45 28.98 -13.72
CA THR A 60 -4.34 28.81 -14.89
C THR A 60 -5.77 28.83 -14.41
N GLN A 61 -6.53 29.85 -14.83
CA GLN A 61 -7.94 30.03 -14.43
C GLN A 61 -8.13 30.06 -12.89
N GLY A 62 -7.17 30.64 -12.17
CA GLY A 62 -7.22 30.74 -10.70
C GLY A 62 -6.80 29.45 -9.97
N VAL A 63 -6.34 28.42 -10.67
CA VAL A 63 -5.81 27.19 -10.07
C VAL A 63 -4.30 27.13 -10.29
N CYS A 64 -3.53 26.97 -9.21
CA CYS A 64 -2.10 26.76 -9.28
C CYS A 64 -1.77 25.34 -9.74
N LYS A 65 -1.00 25.22 -10.81
CA LYS A 65 -0.57 23.94 -11.41
C LYS A 65 0.95 23.86 -11.48
N CYS A 66 1.48 22.64 -11.45
CA CYS A 66 2.90 22.38 -11.70
C CYS A 66 3.18 22.26 -13.21
N HIS A 67 4.40 22.61 -13.61
CA HIS A 67 4.86 22.45 -15.00
C HIS A 67 5.05 20.97 -15.37
N ASP A 68 5.04 20.68 -16.68
CA ASP A 68 5.38 19.38 -17.28
C ASP A 68 4.62 18.16 -16.75
N GLY A 69 3.38 18.38 -16.28
CA GLY A 69 2.54 17.30 -15.76
C GLY A 69 3.03 16.74 -14.42
N ALA A 70 3.90 17.45 -13.71
CA ALA A 70 4.22 17.15 -12.32
C ALA A 70 2.95 17.20 -11.45
N ALA A 71 2.90 16.33 -10.44
CA ALA A 71 1.78 16.25 -9.53
C ALA A 71 1.96 17.27 -8.39
N VAL A 72 0.90 17.99 -8.05
CA VAL A 72 0.89 18.85 -6.87
C VAL A 72 0.86 17.94 -5.63
N LYS A 73 1.79 18.15 -4.71
CA LYS A 73 1.92 17.40 -3.46
C LYS A 73 1.90 18.36 -2.27
N VAL A 74 0.97 18.14 -1.35
CA VAL A 74 0.92 18.87 -0.08
C VAL A 74 1.83 18.17 0.91
N VAL A 75 2.86 18.86 1.38
CA VAL A 75 3.81 18.39 2.39
C VAL A 75 3.49 19.10 3.70
N ILE A 76 3.07 18.32 4.70
CA ILE A 76 2.78 18.79 6.05
C ILE A 76 4.03 18.58 6.90
N GLN A 77 4.65 19.66 7.37
CA GLN A 77 5.80 19.62 8.29
C GLN A 77 5.34 19.91 9.71
N TYR A 78 5.57 18.98 10.64
CA TYR A 78 5.26 19.18 12.06
C TYR A 78 6.43 19.90 12.75
N LEU A 79 6.14 21.01 13.41
CA LEU A 79 7.10 21.83 14.15
C LEU A 79 6.68 21.87 15.63
N HIS A 80 7.61 22.15 16.55
CA HIS A 80 7.26 22.33 17.97
C HIS A 80 6.26 23.50 18.10
N GLY A 81 4.99 23.19 18.38
CA GLY A 81 3.90 24.17 18.50
C GLY A 81 2.95 24.27 17.31
N GLY A 82 3.03 23.39 16.30
CA GLY A 82 2.04 23.36 15.22
C GLY A 82 2.46 22.56 13.98
N TYR A 83 1.75 22.76 12.88
CA TYR A 83 2.12 22.21 11.57
C TYR A 83 2.20 23.33 10.53
N LYS A 84 3.10 23.15 9.56
CA LYS A 84 3.24 24.02 8.40
C LYS A 84 2.93 23.21 7.15
N GLU A 85 1.87 23.59 6.45
CA GLU A 85 1.57 23.05 5.13
C GLU A 85 2.41 23.77 4.08
N SER A 86 3.03 22.99 3.20
CA SER A 86 3.78 23.50 2.05
C SER A 86 3.31 22.76 0.81
N VAL A 87 2.98 23.52 -0.24
CA VAL A 87 2.62 22.93 -1.53
C VAL A 87 3.90 22.81 -2.35
N THR A 88 4.20 21.61 -2.80
CA THR A 88 5.37 21.29 -3.63
C THR A 88 4.94 20.55 -4.88
N CYS A 89 5.78 20.55 -5.91
CA CYS A 89 5.56 19.77 -7.12
C CYS A 89 6.43 18.53 -7.08
N ASP A 90 5.85 17.37 -7.35
CA ASP A 90 6.54 16.07 -7.36
C ASP A 90 6.47 15.43 -8.75
N CYS A 91 7.60 14.88 -9.19
CA CYS A 91 7.70 14.26 -10.51
C CYS A 91 7.15 12.82 -10.45
N PRO A 92 6.21 12.43 -11.33
CA PRO A 92 5.53 11.15 -11.21
C PRO A 92 6.39 9.94 -11.65
N GLY A 93 7.59 10.13 -12.17
CA GLY A 93 8.47 9.06 -12.60
C GLY A 93 9.55 8.72 -11.56
N LYS A 94 10.02 7.46 -11.57
CA LYS A 94 11.16 7.03 -10.75
C LYS A 94 12.44 7.75 -11.22
N HIS A 95 13.31 8.07 -10.27
CA HIS A 95 14.59 8.76 -10.49
C HIS A 95 14.44 10.13 -11.17
N GLN A 96 13.40 10.86 -10.78
CA GLN A 96 13.13 12.21 -11.25
C GLN A 96 13.16 13.19 -10.09
N THR A 97 13.81 14.32 -10.30
CA THR A 97 13.85 15.43 -9.37
C THR A 97 13.23 16.66 -10.01
N TYR A 98 12.38 17.37 -9.27
CA TYR A 98 11.80 18.64 -9.72
C TYR A 98 12.80 19.77 -9.47
N LEU A 99 13.29 20.41 -10.53
CA LEU A 99 14.20 21.55 -10.44
C LEU A 99 13.49 22.84 -10.81
N ILE A 100 13.65 23.86 -9.97
CA ILE A 100 13.20 25.23 -10.24
C ILE A 100 14.40 26.02 -10.73
N SER A 101 14.41 26.37 -12.02
CA SER A 101 15.44 27.20 -12.62
C SER A 101 14.91 28.61 -12.84
N ALA A 102 15.73 29.62 -12.49
CA ALA A 102 15.35 31.03 -12.61
C ALA A 102 15.05 31.44 -14.07
N ASN A 103 15.68 30.79 -15.04
CA ASN A 103 15.62 31.18 -16.46
C ASN A 103 14.74 30.25 -17.31
N SER A 104 14.64 28.97 -16.95
CA SER A 104 13.93 27.95 -17.75
C SER A 104 12.62 27.49 -17.14
N GLY A 105 12.19 28.12 -16.04
CA GLY A 105 11.03 27.67 -15.27
C GLY A 105 11.33 26.40 -14.47
N ALA A 106 10.26 25.82 -13.94
CA ALA A 106 10.35 24.59 -13.17
C ALA A 106 10.11 23.36 -14.08
N THR A 107 10.98 22.36 -14.01
CA THR A 107 10.92 21.17 -14.87
C THR A 107 11.34 19.92 -14.08
N CYS A 108 10.78 18.77 -14.44
CA CYS A 108 11.29 17.48 -14.00
C CYS A 108 12.57 17.14 -14.76
N VAL A 109 13.61 16.69 -14.06
CA VAL A 109 14.85 16.17 -14.65
C VAL A 109 15.15 14.80 -14.08
N CYS A 110 15.99 14.03 -14.77
CA CYS A 110 16.49 12.76 -14.25
C CYS A 110 17.62 12.98 -13.26
N ASP A 111 17.72 12.09 -12.26
CA ASP A 111 18.81 12.10 -11.29
C ASP A 111 20.17 11.85 -11.96
N ALA A 112 21.25 12.20 -11.26
CA ALA A 112 22.61 11.94 -11.74
C ALA A 112 22.81 10.44 -12.04
N GLY A 113 23.35 10.13 -13.22
CA GLY A 113 23.54 8.74 -13.69
C GLY A 113 22.38 8.17 -14.53
N TYR A 114 21.31 8.96 -14.74
CA TYR A 114 20.18 8.58 -15.58
C TYR A 114 20.10 9.46 -16.84
N THR A 115 19.73 8.86 -17.97
CA THR A 115 19.45 9.54 -19.23
C THR A 115 17.96 9.81 -19.35
N ALA A 116 17.61 11.04 -19.71
CA ALA A 116 16.25 11.46 -20.02
C ALA A 116 15.79 10.91 -21.37
N THR A 117 14.68 10.19 -21.38
CA THR A 117 13.97 9.76 -22.58
C THR A 117 12.51 10.16 -22.47
N PHE A 118 11.87 10.53 -23.58
CA PHE A 118 10.45 10.89 -23.59
C PHE A 118 9.65 9.80 -24.30
N ASN A 119 8.59 9.33 -23.65
CA ASN A 119 7.69 8.38 -24.31
C ASN A 119 6.82 9.09 -25.37
N LYS A 120 6.07 8.32 -26.16
CA LYS A 120 5.17 8.87 -27.21
C LYS A 120 4.09 9.83 -26.69
N LYS A 121 3.83 9.85 -25.37
CA LYS A 121 2.88 10.74 -24.71
C LYS A 121 3.57 11.99 -24.12
N GLY A 122 4.86 12.19 -24.38
CA GLY A 122 5.65 13.29 -23.84
C GLY A 122 6.02 13.16 -22.37
N LYS A 123 5.81 11.99 -21.74
CA LYS A 123 6.19 11.77 -20.33
C LYS A 123 7.67 11.41 -20.24
N LEU A 124 8.40 12.12 -19.37
CA LEU A 124 9.79 11.85 -19.05
C LEU A 124 9.96 10.45 -18.43
N GLN A 125 10.94 9.69 -18.91
CA GLN A 125 11.38 8.39 -18.41
C GLN A 125 12.90 8.44 -18.24
N CYS A 126 13.37 8.05 -17.06
CA CYS A 126 14.78 8.08 -16.70
C CYS A 126 15.34 6.66 -16.70
N THR A 127 16.35 6.39 -17.52
CA THR A 127 17.01 5.08 -17.65
C THR A 127 18.48 5.19 -17.27
N VAL A 128 19.04 4.17 -16.61
CA VAL A 128 20.45 4.18 -16.17
C VAL A 128 21.38 4.29 -17.38
N ASN A 129 22.38 5.18 -17.29
CA ASN A 129 23.38 5.38 -18.34
C ASN A 129 24.14 4.08 -18.62
N GLY A 130 24.20 3.68 -19.89
CA GLY A 130 24.96 2.48 -20.31
C GLY A 130 24.21 1.16 -20.17
N GLN A 131 22.97 1.16 -19.66
CA GLN A 131 22.13 -0.01 -19.74
C GLN A 131 21.58 -0.11 -21.18
N PRO A 132 21.86 -1.20 -21.93
CA PRO A 132 21.29 -1.37 -23.25
C PRO A 132 19.76 -1.27 -23.14
N PRO A 133 19.07 -0.63 -24.12
CA PRO A 133 17.61 -0.57 -24.10
C PRO A 133 17.09 -1.99 -23.89
N PRO A 134 16.09 -2.20 -23.01
CA PRO A 134 15.56 -3.54 -22.77
C PRO A 134 15.22 -4.09 -24.15
N SER A 135 16.03 -5.06 -24.59
CA SER A 135 15.85 -5.68 -25.88
C SER A 135 14.40 -6.09 -25.91
N LYS A 136 13.72 -5.86 -27.02
CA LYS A 136 12.43 -6.50 -27.30
C LYS A 136 12.65 -8.01 -27.47
N ARG A 137 13.41 -8.64 -26.58
CA ARG A 137 13.44 -10.06 -26.36
C ARG A 137 12.02 -10.40 -26.00
N ALA A 138 11.42 -11.11 -26.95
CA ALA A 138 10.11 -11.66 -26.84
C ALA A 138 9.91 -12.20 -25.43
N SER A 139 8.72 -11.93 -24.89
CA SER A 139 8.09 -12.67 -23.81
C SER A 139 7.84 -14.12 -24.23
N ILE A 140 8.89 -14.80 -24.67
CA ILE A 140 8.92 -16.18 -25.12
C ILE A 140 10.16 -16.75 -24.45
N GLU A 141 9.90 -17.69 -23.53
CA GLU A 141 10.83 -18.74 -23.15
C GLU A 141 11.98 -18.33 -22.22
N HIS A 142 11.68 -18.19 -20.93
CA HIS A 142 12.52 -18.73 -19.86
C HIS A 142 11.61 -19.45 -18.85
N LYS A 143 11.00 -20.55 -19.31
CA LYS A 143 10.87 -21.74 -18.46
C LYS A 143 12.28 -22.32 -18.28
N ARG A 144 13.20 -21.56 -17.66
CA ARG A 144 14.35 -22.22 -17.02
C ARG A 144 13.73 -23.10 -15.95
N SER A 145 14.05 -24.38 -16.03
CA SER A 145 13.34 -25.45 -15.36
C SER A 145 13.21 -25.12 -13.88
N PHE A 146 12.00 -25.24 -13.38
CA PHE A 146 11.67 -25.20 -11.95
C PHE A 146 12.69 -25.96 -11.08
N ASP A 147 13.30 -27.01 -11.64
CA ASP A 147 14.34 -27.83 -11.02
C ASP A 147 15.65 -27.06 -10.71
N GLU A 148 16.06 -26.09 -11.53
CA GLU A 148 17.29 -25.29 -11.30
C GLU A 148 17.10 -24.33 -10.12
N ALA A 149 15.89 -23.79 -9.95
CA ALA A 149 15.53 -22.98 -8.79
C ALA A 149 15.45 -23.78 -7.47
N ILE A 150 15.24 -25.10 -7.54
CA ILE A 150 15.25 -25.98 -6.38
C ILE A 150 16.69 -26.21 -5.89
N ASP A 151 17.62 -26.52 -6.80
CA ASP A 151 19.02 -26.78 -6.48
C ASP A 151 19.74 -25.56 -5.85
N VAL A 152 19.38 -24.34 -6.27
CA VAL A 152 19.95 -23.10 -5.71
C VAL A 152 19.58 -22.90 -4.24
N ARG A 153 18.40 -23.38 -3.78
CA ARG A 153 18.02 -23.24 -2.35
C ARG A 153 18.63 -24.32 -1.47
N GLU A 154 18.83 -25.53 -1.99
CA GLU A 154 19.49 -26.61 -1.23
C GLU A 154 20.98 -26.33 -0.98
N SER A 155 21.61 -25.52 -1.84
CA SER A 155 22.99 -25.10 -1.69
C SER A 155 23.21 -23.97 -0.66
N GLY A 156 22.14 -23.49 -0.01
CA GLY A 156 22.24 -22.47 1.03
C GLY A 156 22.72 -21.10 0.52
N VAL A 157 22.57 -20.84 -0.78
CA VAL A 157 22.99 -19.59 -1.39
C VAL A 157 22.06 -18.46 -0.92
N GLU A 158 22.65 -17.27 -0.72
CA GLU A 158 21.98 -16.04 -0.30
C GLU A 158 20.66 -15.85 -1.07
N SER A 159 19.56 -15.58 -0.36
CA SER A 159 18.18 -15.74 -0.88
C SER A 159 17.94 -15.02 -2.21
N ARG A 160 18.66 -13.90 -2.43
CA ARG A 160 18.46 -12.98 -3.54
C ARG A 160 18.74 -13.54 -4.92
N GLU A 161 19.60 -14.55 -5.04
CA GLU A 161 19.87 -15.15 -6.36
C GLU A 161 18.65 -15.87 -6.93
N LEU A 162 17.83 -16.48 -6.09
CA LEU A 162 16.58 -17.11 -6.50
C LEU A 162 15.56 -16.06 -6.97
N GLU A 163 15.49 -14.93 -6.27
CA GLU A 163 14.64 -13.80 -6.67
C GLU A 163 15.06 -13.23 -8.03
N ASP A 164 16.36 -13.02 -8.24
CA ASP A 164 16.90 -12.52 -9.50
C ASP A 164 16.66 -13.50 -10.66
N LEU A 165 16.83 -14.81 -10.40
CA LEU A 165 16.56 -15.87 -11.38
C LEU A 165 15.08 -15.90 -11.80
N MET A 166 14.17 -15.69 -10.85
CA MET A 166 12.73 -15.62 -11.11
C MET A 166 12.27 -14.27 -11.68
N GLY A 167 13.13 -13.25 -11.64
CA GLY A 167 12.79 -11.88 -12.04
C GLY A 167 11.83 -11.18 -11.09
N CYS A 168 11.92 -11.47 -9.78
CA CYS A 168 11.16 -10.76 -8.76
C CYS A 168 11.63 -9.30 -8.63
N GLU A 169 10.71 -8.39 -8.31
CA GLU A 169 11.08 -6.99 -8.06
C GLU A 169 11.83 -6.82 -6.72
N ILE A 170 12.45 -5.65 -6.50
CA ILE A 170 13.29 -5.37 -5.32
C ILE A 170 12.55 -5.51 -3.97
N ASN A 171 11.22 -5.38 -3.99
CA ASN A 171 10.35 -5.51 -2.81
C ASN A 171 9.60 -6.84 -2.77
N GLU A 172 9.85 -7.71 -3.75
CA GLU A 172 9.25 -9.02 -3.82
C GLU A 172 10.24 -10.10 -3.36
N LYS A 173 9.71 -11.20 -2.83
CA LYS A 173 10.48 -12.38 -2.47
C LYS A 173 9.90 -13.61 -3.14
N ALA A 174 10.76 -14.54 -3.55
CA ALA A 174 10.34 -15.79 -4.16
C ALA A 174 9.81 -16.72 -3.06
N CYS A 175 8.49 -16.87 -2.97
CA CYS A 175 7.85 -17.73 -2.00
C CYS A 175 7.36 -19.03 -2.63
N LYS A 176 7.66 -20.15 -1.97
CA LYS A 176 7.15 -21.46 -2.35
C LYS A 176 5.69 -21.58 -1.92
N MET A 177 4.80 -21.74 -2.88
CA MET A 177 3.38 -22.00 -2.68
C MET A 177 3.08 -23.41 -3.19
N ASP A 178 2.84 -24.33 -2.27
CA ASP A 178 2.60 -25.76 -2.53
C ASP A 178 3.69 -26.40 -3.42
N ARG A 179 3.48 -26.38 -4.74
CA ARG A 179 4.36 -26.98 -5.77
C ARG A 179 4.90 -25.98 -6.80
N HIS A 180 4.71 -24.68 -6.59
CA HIS A 180 5.28 -23.67 -7.47
C HIS A 180 5.93 -22.54 -6.67
N TRP A 181 6.79 -21.77 -7.32
CA TRP A 181 7.33 -20.53 -6.78
C TRP A 181 6.56 -19.35 -7.34
N ALA A 182 6.40 -18.30 -6.55
CA ALA A 182 5.86 -17.03 -7.01
C ALA A 182 6.54 -15.87 -6.28
N CYS A 183 6.77 -14.78 -7.00
CA CYS A 183 7.19 -13.53 -6.40
C CYS A 183 6.02 -12.95 -5.57
N LYS A 184 6.31 -12.56 -4.33
CA LYS A 184 5.35 -12.01 -3.39
C LYS A 184 5.86 -10.69 -2.82
N ASP A 185 5.04 -9.65 -2.91
CA ASP A 185 5.35 -8.32 -2.37
C ASP A 185 5.40 -8.36 -0.84
N MET A 186 6.60 -8.20 -0.28
CA MET A 186 6.79 -8.26 1.17
C MET A 186 6.33 -7.01 1.91
N TRP A 187 6.04 -5.92 1.18
CA TRP A 187 5.75 -4.61 1.76
C TRP A 187 4.26 -4.34 1.87
N PHE A 188 3.46 -4.91 0.97
CA PHE A 188 2.03 -4.61 0.87
C PHE A 188 1.14 -5.87 0.87
N ASP A 189 1.64 -7.06 0.50
CA ASP A 189 0.83 -8.28 0.54
C ASP A 189 0.64 -8.74 2.01
N LEU A 190 -0.63 -8.87 2.43
CA LEU A 190 -0.98 -9.29 3.79
C LEU A 190 -0.50 -10.72 4.10
N ASN A 191 -0.49 -11.58 3.09
CA ASN A 191 -0.17 -13.00 3.25
C ASN A 191 1.35 -13.27 3.20
N ALA A 192 2.14 -12.27 2.83
CA ALA A 192 3.60 -12.35 2.72
C ALA A 192 4.30 -11.17 3.41
N CYS A 193 3.62 -10.53 4.36
CA CYS A 193 4.11 -9.32 4.99
C CYS A 193 5.35 -9.60 5.82
N GLY A 194 6.50 -9.10 5.36
CA GLY A 194 7.80 -9.36 5.99
C GLY A 194 8.47 -10.67 5.57
N GLY A 195 7.89 -11.43 4.62
CA GLY A 195 8.52 -12.63 4.06
C GLY A 195 7.55 -13.76 3.70
N CYS A 196 8.10 -14.95 3.47
CA CYS A 196 7.32 -16.11 3.03
C CYS A 196 6.70 -16.89 4.21
N LYS A 197 5.70 -17.74 3.91
CA LYS A 197 5.03 -18.59 4.91
C LYS A 197 6.06 -19.41 5.72
N GLY A 198 6.04 -19.24 7.04
CA GLY A 198 6.98 -19.88 7.98
C GLY A 198 8.14 -18.99 8.42
N GLU A 199 8.52 -18.00 7.62
CA GLU A 199 9.49 -16.95 7.98
C GLU A 199 8.78 -15.69 8.49
N ALA A 200 7.60 -15.40 7.92
CA ALA A 200 6.81 -14.21 8.22
C ALA A 200 5.42 -14.53 8.78
N LEU A 201 4.83 -13.53 9.44
CA LEU A 201 3.51 -13.59 10.04
C LEU A 201 2.45 -13.25 9.00
N ASP A 202 1.45 -14.12 8.85
CA ASP A 202 0.25 -13.82 8.07
C ASP A 202 -0.60 -12.81 8.84
N CYS A 203 -0.58 -11.55 8.40
CA CYS A 203 -1.31 -10.49 9.09
C CYS A 203 -2.83 -10.73 9.09
N ALA A 204 -3.36 -11.43 8.08
CA ALA A 204 -4.78 -11.73 7.96
C ALA A 204 -5.22 -12.85 8.92
N ALA A 205 -4.28 -13.66 9.42
CA ALA A 205 -4.55 -14.72 10.38
C ALA A 205 -4.54 -14.24 11.84
N LEU A 206 -4.33 -12.93 12.09
CA LEU A 206 -4.30 -12.39 13.44
C LEU A 206 -5.69 -12.46 14.11
N PRO A 207 -5.79 -13.01 15.34
CA PRO A 207 -7.07 -13.19 16.00
C PRO A 207 -7.69 -11.86 16.43
N GLY A 208 -9.00 -11.70 16.19
CA GLY A 208 -9.76 -10.53 16.62
C GLY A 208 -9.46 -9.24 15.85
N VAL A 209 -8.66 -9.31 14.81
CA VAL A 209 -8.36 -8.20 13.89
C VAL A 209 -9.50 -8.03 12.90
N ASN A 210 -9.90 -6.80 12.63
CA ASN A 210 -10.92 -6.45 11.63
C ASN A 210 -10.30 -5.79 10.40
N GLU A 211 -9.40 -4.82 10.59
CA GLU A 211 -8.68 -4.15 9.52
C GLU A 211 -7.18 -4.15 9.83
N VAL A 212 -6.40 -4.64 8.87
CA VAL A 212 -4.96 -4.76 8.95
C VAL A 212 -4.34 -4.43 7.61
N ARG A 213 -3.15 -3.85 7.65
CA ARG A 213 -2.35 -3.54 6.47
C ARG A 213 -0.91 -3.96 6.68
N CYS A 214 -0.26 -4.37 5.61
CA CYS A 214 1.18 -4.54 5.58
C CYS A 214 1.82 -3.20 5.21
N SER A 215 2.86 -2.81 5.94
CA SER A 215 3.65 -1.63 5.61
C SER A 215 5.11 -1.90 5.90
N LYS A 216 5.93 -1.93 4.84
CA LYS A 216 7.38 -2.17 4.93
C LYS A 216 7.73 -3.48 5.67
N GLY A 217 6.93 -4.53 5.46
CA GLY A 217 7.14 -5.83 6.10
C GLY A 217 6.65 -5.92 7.55
N HIS A 218 5.90 -4.93 8.03
CA HIS A 218 5.27 -4.97 9.35
C HIS A 218 3.75 -4.99 9.24
N CYS A 219 3.11 -5.86 10.03
CA CYS A 219 1.66 -5.86 10.20
C CYS A 219 1.26 -4.66 11.08
N ILE A 220 0.41 -3.79 10.53
CA ILE A 220 -0.21 -2.68 11.25
C ILE A 220 -1.69 -2.97 11.36
N VAL A 221 -2.17 -3.17 12.59
CA VAL A 221 -3.59 -3.38 12.88
C VAL A 221 -4.24 -2.02 13.06
N ASP A 222 -5.14 -1.64 12.14
CA ASP A 222 -5.86 -0.37 12.19
C ASP A 222 -7.14 -0.49 13.02
N SER A 223 -7.84 -1.65 12.98
CA SER A 223 -9.02 -1.89 13.82
C SER A 223 -9.19 -3.35 14.26
N CYS A 224 -9.85 -3.54 15.41
CA CYS A 224 -10.21 -4.85 15.96
C CYS A 224 -11.72 -5.13 15.80
N HIS A 225 -12.09 -6.40 15.76
CA HIS A 225 -13.50 -6.82 15.78
C HIS A 225 -14.21 -6.42 17.08
N HIS A 226 -15.54 -6.38 17.04
CA HIS A 226 -16.35 -6.09 18.22
C HIS A 226 -16.04 -7.09 19.35
N GLY A 227 -15.85 -6.58 20.56
CA GLY A 227 -15.45 -7.37 21.72
C GLY A 227 -13.93 -7.50 21.92
N TYR A 228 -13.12 -6.89 21.05
CA TYR A 228 -11.67 -6.76 21.20
C TYR A 228 -11.27 -5.29 21.35
N THR A 229 -10.13 -5.04 21.98
CA THR A 229 -9.49 -3.72 22.12
C THR A 229 -8.08 -3.80 21.59
N LEU A 230 -7.65 -2.76 20.90
CA LEU A 230 -6.28 -2.62 20.41
C LEU A 230 -5.37 -2.26 21.59
N GLU A 231 -4.41 -3.12 21.92
CA GLU A 231 -3.34 -2.79 22.86
C GLU A 231 -2.05 -2.49 22.08
N THR A 232 -1.53 -1.29 22.29
CA THR A 232 -0.20 -0.91 21.79
C THR A 232 0.84 -1.52 22.73
N PRO A 233 1.72 -2.43 22.27
CA PRO A 233 2.76 -2.98 23.11
C PRO A 233 3.63 -1.84 23.62
N LEU A 234 3.74 -1.71 24.94
CA LEU A 234 4.58 -0.69 25.62
C LEU A 234 6.09 -0.92 25.40
N SER A 235 6.47 -1.98 24.69
CA SER A 235 7.86 -2.35 24.48
C SER A 235 8.31 -1.94 23.08
N ALA A 236 9.09 -0.87 23.00
CA ALA A 236 9.75 -0.40 21.78
C ALA A 236 10.81 -1.37 21.20
N ASN A 237 10.92 -2.59 21.75
CA ASN A 237 12.01 -3.52 21.43
C ASN A 237 11.56 -4.83 20.77
N SER A 238 10.26 -4.99 20.46
CA SER A 238 9.76 -6.14 19.68
C SER A 238 9.57 -5.76 18.22
N THR A 239 10.39 -6.35 17.34
CA THR A 239 10.69 -5.89 15.98
C THR A 239 9.62 -6.18 14.92
N SER A 240 8.45 -6.74 15.24
CA SER A 240 7.59 -7.31 14.19
C SER A 240 6.09 -7.03 14.29
N VAL A 241 5.54 -6.67 15.46
CA VAL A 241 4.08 -6.47 15.61
C VAL A 241 3.81 -5.20 16.39
N SER A 242 3.19 -4.22 15.74
CA SER A 242 2.99 -2.88 16.31
C SER A 242 1.72 -2.74 17.15
N ALA A 243 0.79 -3.70 17.10
CA ALA A 243 -0.40 -3.74 17.95
C ALA A 243 -1.06 -5.13 17.94
N LEU A 244 -1.71 -5.52 19.04
CA LEU A 244 -2.46 -6.77 19.15
C LEU A 244 -3.91 -6.49 19.57
N CYS A 245 -4.86 -7.22 19.00
CA CYS A 245 -6.26 -7.18 19.43
C CYS A 245 -6.46 -8.16 20.60
N ILE A 246 -6.81 -7.64 21.77
CA ILE A 246 -7.06 -8.44 22.97
C ILE A 246 -8.56 -8.42 23.29
N PRO A 247 -9.19 -9.56 23.65
CA PRO A 247 -10.58 -9.56 24.08
C PRO A 247 -10.82 -8.56 25.20
N LYS A 248 -11.85 -7.72 25.07
CA LYS A 248 -12.34 -6.87 26.15
C LYS A 248 -12.63 -7.78 27.33
N ARG A 249 -11.94 -7.57 28.45
CA ARG A 249 -12.40 -8.15 29.72
C ARG A 249 -13.82 -7.62 29.89
N LYS A 250 -14.80 -8.53 29.97
CA LYS A 250 -16.10 -8.14 30.54
C LYS A 250 -15.71 -7.55 31.88
N GLU A 251 -15.87 -6.25 32.04
CA GLU A 251 -15.84 -5.63 33.36
C GLU A 251 -16.93 -6.36 34.12
N GLY A 252 -16.51 -7.41 34.83
CA GLY A 252 -17.36 -8.11 35.75
C GLY A 252 -17.85 -7.02 36.66
N ASN A 253 -19.16 -6.88 36.70
CA ASN A 253 -19.85 -6.19 37.77
C ASN A 253 -19.48 -6.96 39.06
N TRP A 254 -18.27 -6.74 39.60
CA TRP A 254 -17.74 -7.34 40.83
C TRP A 254 -18.48 -6.82 42.08
N LEU A 255 -19.63 -6.17 41.90
CA LEU A 255 -20.44 -5.54 42.94
C LEU A 255 -21.41 -6.50 43.66
N PHE A 256 -21.38 -7.81 43.43
CA PHE A 256 -22.31 -8.74 44.09
C PHE A 256 -21.63 -10.01 44.62
N LEU A 257 -20.68 -9.88 45.56
CA LEU A 257 -20.35 -10.96 46.52
C LEU A 257 -19.72 -10.35 47.80
N GLN A 258 -20.42 -9.39 48.42
CA GLN A 258 -20.23 -9.08 49.84
C GLN A 258 -21.61 -9.20 50.51
N GLY A 259 -21.80 -10.24 51.31
CA GLY A 259 -22.98 -10.36 52.16
C GLY A 259 -23.45 -11.80 52.32
N GLY A 260 -22.97 -12.47 53.37
CA GLY A 260 -23.49 -13.77 53.78
C GLY A 260 -22.55 -14.62 54.64
N SER A 261 -21.85 -14.05 55.61
CA SER A 261 -21.36 -14.83 56.76
C SER A 261 -22.48 -14.85 57.81
N GLU A 262 -23.41 -15.78 57.66
CA GLU A 262 -24.40 -16.08 58.70
C GLU A 262 -23.78 -17.16 59.59
N GLU A 263 -23.56 -16.77 60.85
CA GLU A 263 -23.09 -17.62 61.94
C GLU A 263 -24.07 -18.77 62.18
N MET A 264 -23.52 -19.98 62.32
CA MET A 264 -24.14 -21.10 63.04
C MET A 264 -23.07 -21.77 63.90
#